data_AF-A0A3D4TLB2-F1
#
_entry.id   AF-A0A3D4TLB2-F1
#
_cell.length_a   1.000
_cell.length_b   1.000
_cell.length_c   1.000
_cell.angle_alpha   90.00
_cell.angle_beta   90.00
_cell.angle_gamma   90.00
#
_symmetry.space_group_name_H-M   'P 1'
#
loop_
_entity.id
_entity.type
_entity.pdbx_description
1 polymer ?
#
loop_
_entity_poly.entity_id
_entity_poly.type
_entity_poly.pdbx_seq_one_letter_code
_entity_poly.pdbx_strand_id
1 'polypeptide(L)'
;MCRYRSAAVLMLACGVALVACTPAPQAPPEATPATPPPRAAPATTAATVEPAPVPARSECPYPEFDAFLKHFGNEITLQERATADPLLDSYIDAEAEPEPRKVESRLALADVEWPVMPDPAALAGQGREIQVSTLADGQRQVQIRTPDSSDQQTYTFAQSPCWMLVKREDESI
;
A
#
# COMPACT_ATOMS: atom_id res chain seq x y z
N MET A 1 29.92 -20.58 25.51
CA MET A 1 29.91 -22.06 25.41
C MET A 1 29.74 -22.42 23.94
N CYS A 2 30.68 -23.17 23.37
CA CYS A 2 30.81 -23.35 21.92
C CYS A 2 30.82 -24.85 21.59
N ARG A 3 29.72 -25.40 21.06
CA ARG A 3 29.51 -26.78 20.53
C ARG A 3 28.15 -26.76 19.80
N TYR A 4 27.88 -27.29 18.60
CA TYR A 4 28.51 -28.28 17.72
C TYR A 4 28.18 -27.94 16.25
N ARG A 5 29.12 -28.27 15.33
CA ARG A 5 28.88 -28.36 13.88
C ARG A 5 28.48 -29.79 13.49
N SER A 6 27.72 -29.86 12.39
CA SER A 6 27.82 -30.83 11.28
C SER A 6 26.70 -31.86 11.08
N ALA A 7 26.04 -31.64 9.93
CA ALA A 7 25.81 -32.58 8.82
C ALA A 7 24.83 -33.75 9.02
N ALA A 8 23.67 -33.62 8.36
CA ALA A 8 22.96 -34.75 7.77
C ALA A 8 22.49 -34.37 6.35
N VAL A 9 23.07 -35.05 5.36
CA VAL A 9 22.69 -35.06 3.94
C VAL A 9 21.76 -36.24 3.73
N LEU A 10 20.58 -36.05 3.12
CA LEU A 10 19.73 -37.08 2.49
C LEU A 10 18.53 -36.35 1.86
N MET A 11 17.95 -36.66 0.71
CA MET A 11 18.29 -37.42 -0.49
C MET A 11 17.25 -36.97 -1.53
N LEU A 12 17.64 -37.03 -2.79
CA LEU A 12 16.84 -36.75 -3.98
C LEU A 12 15.67 -37.73 -4.12
N ALA A 13 14.47 -37.26 -4.48
CA ALA A 13 13.43 -38.11 -5.06
C ALA A 13 12.62 -37.35 -6.13
N CYS A 14 12.66 -37.89 -7.35
CA CYS A 14 11.94 -37.45 -8.53
C CYS A 14 10.42 -37.62 -8.39
N GLY A 15 9.68 -36.69 -9.00
CA GLY A 15 8.25 -36.87 -9.27
C GLY A 15 7.83 -35.96 -10.43
N VAL A 16 7.95 -36.46 -11.65
CA VAL A 16 7.41 -35.85 -12.87
C VAL A 16 5.92 -36.22 -12.96
N ALA A 17 5.06 -35.23 -13.20
CA ALA A 17 3.78 -35.44 -13.87
C ALA A 17 3.46 -34.22 -14.74
N LEU A 18 3.65 -34.41 -16.05
CA LEU A 18 3.09 -33.57 -17.11
C LEU A 18 1.61 -33.91 -17.25
N VAL A 19 0.71 -32.93 -17.21
CA VAL A 19 -0.50 -32.93 -18.05
C VAL A 19 -0.84 -31.49 -18.42
N ALA A 20 -0.72 -31.20 -19.71
CA ALA A 20 -1.21 -30.01 -20.39
C ALA A 20 -2.71 -30.13 -20.62
N CYS A 21 -3.44 -29.00 -20.56
CA CYS A 21 -4.68 -28.81 -21.30
C CYS A 21 -4.83 -27.34 -21.67
N THR A 22 -4.32 -27.00 -22.85
CA THR A 22 -4.75 -25.83 -23.63
C THR A 22 -5.85 -26.32 -24.57
N PRO A 23 -6.97 -25.59 -24.70
CA PRO A 23 -7.72 -25.58 -25.95
C PRO A 23 -7.56 -24.25 -26.67
N ALA A 24 -7.32 -24.39 -27.97
CA ALA A 24 -6.94 -23.39 -28.95
C ALA A 24 -8.18 -22.67 -29.57
N PRO A 25 -7.97 -21.75 -30.53
CA PRO A 25 -8.83 -20.61 -30.83
C PRO A 25 -9.91 -20.91 -31.89
N GLN A 26 -10.86 -19.98 -32.02
CA GLN A 26 -11.78 -19.91 -33.16
C GLN A 26 -11.95 -18.45 -33.60
N ALA A 27 -11.46 -18.16 -34.80
CA ALA A 27 -11.91 -17.12 -35.72
C ALA A 27 -11.98 -17.79 -37.11
N PRO A 28 -12.59 -17.23 -38.17
CA PRO A 28 -13.75 -16.34 -38.32
C PRO A 28 -14.84 -17.04 -39.19
N PRO A 29 -15.80 -16.33 -39.81
CA PRO A 29 -15.56 -16.03 -41.22
C PRO A 29 -15.98 -14.63 -41.67
N GLU A 30 -15.14 -14.14 -42.58
CA GLU A 30 -15.31 -13.07 -43.54
C GLU A 30 -16.42 -13.41 -44.55
N ALA A 31 -17.26 -12.43 -44.88
CA ALA A 31 -18.02 -12.42 -46.14
C ALA A 31 -18.20 -10.96 -46.60
N THR A 32 -17.59 -10.67 -47.74
CA THR A 32 -17.58 -9.42 -48.49
C THR A 32 -18.93 -9.19 -49.25
N PRO A 33 -19.09 -8.14 -50.08
CA PRO A 33 -20.11 -7.12 -49.91
C PRO A 33 -21.28 -7.24 -50.91
N ALA A 34 -22.39 -6.56 -50.63
CA ALA A 34 -23.44 -6.31 -51.61
C ALA A 34 -23.79 -4.81 -51.65
N THR A 35 -23.42 -4.16 -52.76
CA THR A 35 -23.99 -2.89 -53.30
C THR A 35 -25.25 -3.27 -54.11
N PRO A 36 -26.35 -2.47 -54.29
CA PRO A 36 -26.46 -1.00 -54.50
C PRO A 36 -27.77 -0.40 -53.87
N PRO A 37 -28.40 0.74 -54.30
CA PRO A 37 -28.01 1.92 -55.09
C PRO A 37 -28.22 3.25 -54.27
N PRO A 38 -28.15 4.48 -54.85
CA PRO A 38 -27.93 5.71 -54.09
C PRO A 38 -29.23 6.37 -53.61
N ARG A 39 -29.04 7.40 -52.75
CA ARG A 39 -29.90 8.60 -52.57
C ARG A 39 -30.62 8.69 -51.23
N ALA A 40 -30.09 9.56 -50.37
CA ALA A 40 -30.73 10.78 -49.87
C ALA A 40 -29.90 11.24 -48.67
N ALA A 41 -29.43 12.49 -48.68
CA ALA A 41 -28.79 13.07 -47.52
C ALA A 41 -29.82 13.25 -46.39
N PRO A 42 -29.55 12.77 -45.16
CA PRO A 42 -30.14 13.34 -43.97
C PRO A 42 -29.13 14.28 -43.29
N ALA A 43 -29.68 15.34 -42.72
CA ALA A 43 -28.98 16.38 -42.01
C ALA A 43 -27.97 15.83 -40.98
N THR A 44 -26.83 16.51 -40.87
CA THR A 44 -25.88 16.41 -39.75
C THR A 44 -26.67 16.54 -38.45
N THR A 45 -26.97 15.40 -37.84
CA THR A 45 -27.44 15.36 -36.47
C THR A 45 -26.19 15.55 -35.63
N ALA A 46 -26.11 16.65 -34.88
CA ALA A 46 -25.04 16.85 -33.92
C ALA A 46 -25.08 15.66 -32.96
N ALA A 47 -24.06 14.81 -33.02
CA ALA A 47 -23.86 13.77 -32.04
C ALA A 47 -23.68 14.46 -30.69
N THR A 48 -24.66 14.30 -29.80
CA THR A 48 -24.41 14.43 -28.36
C THR A 48 -23.24 13.51 -28.06
N VAL A 49 -22.11 14.11 -27.71
CA VAL A 49 -21.00 13.40 -27.09
C VAL A 49 -21.53 12.99 -25.72
N GLU A 50 -22.02 11.75 -25.63
CA GLU A 50 -22.23 11.12 -24.33
C GLU A 50 -20.86 11.12 -23.62
N PRO A 51 -20.74 11.70 -22.43
CA PRO A 51 -19.48 11.70 -21.72
C PRO A 51 -19.08 10.24 -21.48
N ALA A 52 -17.88 9.88 -21.93
CA ALA A 52 -17.32 8.56 -21.64
C ALA A 52 -17.37 8.33 -20.12
N PRO A 53 -17.80 7.13 -19.67
CA PRO A 53 -17.87 6.85 -18.24
C PRO A 53 -16.50 7.05 -17.63
N VAL A 54 -16.41 8.02 -16.71
CA VAL A 54 -15.23 8.20 -15.86
C VAL A 54 -15.10 6.89 -15.08
N PRO A 55 -13.96 6.18 -15.15
CA PRO A 55 -13.79 4.95 -14.39
C PRO A 55 -14.10 5.24 -12.93
N ALA A 56 -14.97 4.44 -12.33
CA ALA A 56 -15.30 4.54 -10.92
C ALA A 56 -13.98 4.58 -10.15
N ARG A 57 -13.73 5.69 -9.45
CA ARG A 57 -12.67 5.74 -8.44
C ARG A 57 -12.94 4.54 -7.56
N SER A 58 -12.04 3.55 -7.54
CA SER A 58 -12.11 2.43 -6.62
C SER A 58 -12.46 3.02 -5.25
N GLU A 59 -13.67 2.73 -4.77
CA GLU A 59 -14.29 3.52 -3.70
C GLU A 59 -13.49 3.25 -2.42
N CYS A 60 -12.54 4.13 -2.13
CA CYS A 60 -11.74 4.02 -0.93
C CYS A 60 -12.68 3.95 0.28
N PRO A 61 -12.56 2.93 1.14
CA PRO A 61 -13.48 2.76 2.27
C PRO A 61 -13.55 4.02 3.15
N TYR A 62 -12.43 4.73 3.24
CA TYR A 62 -12.28 5.98 3.96
C TYR A 62 -11.54 7.00 3.07
N PRO A 63 -12.25 7.84 2.29
CA PRO A 63 -11.63 8.83 1.42
C PRO A 63 -11.10 10.04 2.21
N GLU A 64 -11.77 10.38 3.32
CA GLU A 64 -11.39 11.45 4.22
C GLU A 64 -10.30 10.97 5.19
N PHE A 65 -9.18 11.70 5.26
CA PHE A 65 -8.01 11.24 6.02
C PHE A 65 -8.28 11.07 7.52
N ASP A 66 -9.02 11.98 8.14
CA ASP A 66 -9.24 11.91 9.60
C ASP A 66 -10.10 10.71 9.98
N ALA A 67 -11.08 10.35 9.13
CA ALA A 67 -11.85 9.13 9.28
C ALA A 67 -10.98 7.89 9.03
N PHE A 68 -10.18 7.92 7.97
CA PHE A 68 -9.21 6.87 7.67
C PHE A 68 -8.26 6.63 8.84
N LEU A 69 -7.63 7.66 9.41
CA LEU A 69 -6.65 7.56 10.49
C LEU A 69 -7.26 6.93 11.75
N LYS A 70 -8.50 7.31 12.09
CA LYS A 70 -9.22 6.72 13.22
C LYS A 70 -9.42 5.22 13.05
N HIS A 71 -9.84 4.78 11.86
CA HIS A 71 -10.01 3.35 11.59
C HIS A 71 -8.65 2.65 11.49
N PHE A 72 -7.67 3.26 10.82
CA PHE A 72 -6.34 2.70 10.61
C PHE A 72 -5.67 2.39 11.95
N GLY A 73 -5.65 3.34 12.88
CA GLY A 73 -5.04 3.12 14.20
C GLY A 73 -5.76 2.10 15.10
N ASN A 74 -7.03 1.76 14.83
CA ASN A 74 -7.84 0.87 15.66
C ASN A 74 -8.02 -0.53 15.08
N GLU A 75 -7.92 -0.69 13.76
CA GLU A 75 -8.18 -1.95 13.05
C GLU A 75 -6.88 -2.54 12.45
N ILE A 76 -6.31 -3.59 13.06
CA ILE A 76 -5.09 -4.24 12.54
C ILE A 76 -5.28 -4.71 11.09
N THR A 77 -6.43 -5.28 10.74
CA THR A 77 -6.72 -5.69 9.35
C THR A 77 -6.78 -4.51 8.37
N LEU A 78 -7.02 -3.27 8.84
CA LEU A 78 -6.86 -2.07 8.02
C LEU A 78 -5.40 -1.67 7.91
N GLN A 79 -4.64 -1.78 8.99
CA GLN A 79 -3.21 -1.52 8.94
C GLN A 79 -2.50 -2.44 7.94
N GLU A 80 -2.80 -3.75 7.98
CA GLU A 80 -2.23 -4.73 7.05
C GLU A 80 -2.53 -4.39 5.57
N ARG A 81 -3.78 -4.02 5.25
CA ARG A 81 -4.18 -3.72 3.85
C ARG A 81 -3.78 -2.33 3.37
N ALA A 82 -3.63 -1.36 4.29
CA ALA A 82 -3.36 0.04 3.99
C ALA A 82 -1.94 0.46 4.39
N THR A 83 -1.02 -0.50 4.51
CA THR A 83 0.42 -0.24 4.60
C THR A 83 1.07 -0.61 3.27
N ALA A 84 1.97 0.24 2.80
CA ALA A 84 2.67 0.01 1.55
C ALA A 84 3.59 -1.22 1.66
N ASP A 85 3.75 -1.92 0.53
CA ASP A 85 4.74 -2.99 0.39
C ASP A 85 5.72 -2.61 -0.74
N PRO A 86 6.98 -2.28 -0.45
CA PRO A 86 7.58 -2.22 0.89
C PRO A 86 7.20 -0.94 1.66
N LEU A 87 7.17 -1.03 2.98
CA LEU A 87 7.11 0.10 3.90
C LEU A 87 8.52 0.70 4.03
N LEU A 88 8.64 2.02 3.88
CA LEU A 88 9.88 2.71 4.26
C LEU A 88 9.91 2.84 5.77
N ASP A 89 10.95 2.31 6.40
CA ASP A 89 11.09 2.34 7.84
C ASP A 89 12.42 2.97 8.23
N SER A 90 12.43 3.73 9.32
CA SER A 90 13.68 4.24 9.87
C SER A 90 13.64 4.34 11.38
N TYR A 91 14.77 4.09 12.04
CA TYR A 91 14.91 4.23 13.49
C TYR A 91 16.27 4.83 13.86
N ILE A 92 16.41 5.31 15.09
CA ILE A 92 17.70 5.76 15.63
C ILE A 92 18.43 4.57 16.27
N ASP A 93 19.58 4.22 15.73
CA ASP A 93 20.52 3.28 16.34
C ASP A 93 21.36 4.03 17.39
N ALA A 94 20.92 3.97 18.64
CA ALA A 94 21.56 4.64 19.78
C ALA A 94 22.94 4.07 20.14
N GLU A 95 23.22 2.83 19.73
CA GLU A 95 24.48 2.13 20.01
C GLU A 95 25.54 2.35 18.91
N ALA A 96 25.20 3.11 17.86
CA ALA A 96 26.15 3.47 16.83
C ALA A 96 27.23 4.42 17.36
N GLU A 97 28.49 4.14 17.01
CA GLU A 97 29.63 5.00 17.31
C GLU A 97 30.09 5.78 16.07
N PRO A 98 30.56 7.03 16.21
CA PRO A 98 30.79 7.77 17.45
C PRO A 98 29.53 8.41 18.07
N GLU A 99 28.42 8.49 17.32
CA GLU A 99 27.16 9.09 17.75
C GLU A 99 25.97 8.28 17.21
N PRO A 100 24.79 8.36 17.86
CA PRO A 100 23.55 7.77 17.37
C PRO A 100 23.28 8.15 15.92
N ARG A 101 22.80 7.18 15.13
CA ARG A 101 22.58 7.39 13.70
C ARG A 101 21.23 6.87 13.25
N LYS A 102 20.64 7.56 12.29
CA LYS A 102 19.43 7.10 11.61
C LYS A 102 19.76 5.91 10.70
N VAL A 103 19.05 4.81 10.88
CA VAL A 103 19.06 3.64 10.00
C VAL A 103 17.78 3.64 9.21
N GLU A 104 17.87 3.46 7.89
CA GLU A 104 16.72 3.39 6.98
C GLU A 104 16.67 2.03 6.29
N SER A 105 15.46 1.50 6.12
CA SER A 105 15.22 0.21 5.47
C SER A 105 13.91 0.20 4.67
N ARG A 106 13.78 -0.79 3.77
CA ARG A 106 12.55 -1.08 3.04
C ARG A 106 12.02 -2.41 3.55
N LEU A 107 11.03 -2.37 4.42
CA LEU A 107 10.43 -3.56 5.02
C LEU A 107 9.39 -4.14 4.08
N ALA A 108 9.49 -5.42 3.76
CA ALA A 108 8.39 -6.11 3.11
C ALA A 108 7.21 -6.19 4.09
N LEU A 109 5.98 -6.18 3.59
CA LEU A 109 4.79 -6.21 4.45
C LEU A 109 4.77 -7.42 5.41
N ALA A 110 5.34 -8.55 4.99
CA ALA A 110 5.46 -9.76 5.80
C ALA A 110 6.43 -9.62 7.00
N ASP A 111 7.33 -8.63 6.95
CA ASP A 111 8.31 -8.35 8.01
C ASP A 111 7.89 -7.18 8.91
N VAL A 112 6.72 -6.56 8.64
CA VAL A 112 6.17 -5.48 9.49
C VAL A 112 5.60 -6.08 10.77
N GLU A 113 6.01 -5.53 11.91
CA GLU A 113 5.41 -5.86 13.20
C GLU A 113 4.09 -5.11 13.40
N TRP A 114 3.05 -5.84 13.83
CA TRP A 114 1.69 -5.32 14.01
C TRP A 114 1.32 -5.17 15.50
N PRO A 115 0.57 -4.12 15.89
CA PRO A 115 0.11 -3.02 15.05
C PRO A 115 1.25 -2.08 14.64
N VAL A 116 1.24 -1.61 13.40
CA VAL A 116 2.27 -0.66 12.91
C VAL A 116 2.10 0.72 13.53
N MET A 117 0.86 1.10 13.88
CA MET A 117 0.53 2.37 14.54
C MET A 117 -0.40 2.11 15.74
N PRO A 118 -0.17 2.76 16.90
CA PRO A 118 -1.06 2.67 18.06
C PRO A 118 -2.39 3.40 17.83
N ASP A 119 -3.44 3.03 18.59
CA ASP A 119 -4.76 3.68 18.51
C ASP A 119 -4.70 5.16 18.93
N PRO A 120 -5.00 6.12 18.01
CA PRO A 120 -5.04 7.54 18.30
C PRO A 120 -5.96 7.92 19.46
N ALA A 121 -7.07 7.20 19.66
CA ALA A 121 -8.01 7.48 20.73
C ALA A 121 -7.48 7.09 22.12
N ALA A 122 -6.51 6.17 22.19
CA ALA A 122 -5.91 5.71 23.44
C ALA A 122 -4.72 6.56 23.90
N LEU A 123 -4.12 7.37 23.01
CA LEU A 123 -2.89 8.12 23.25
C LEU A 123 -2.98 9.08 24.44
N ALA A 124 -4.08 9.82 24.57
CA ALA A 124 -4.26 10.78 25.66
C ALA A 124 -4.24 10.10 27.04
N GLY A 125 -4.81 8.90 27.16
CA GLY A 125 -4.77 8.11 28.39
C GLY A 125 -3.38 7.55 28.72
N GLN A 126 -2.47 7.56 27.75
CA GLN A 126 -1.07 7.15 27.88
C GLN A 126 -0.12 8.34 28.09
N GLY A 127 -0.66 9.57 28.20
CA GLY A 127 0.16 10.78 28.28
C GLY A 127 0.85 11.14 26.97
N ARG A 128 0.37 10.63 25.83
CA ARG A 128 0.93 10.87 24.49
C ARG A 128 0.07 11.85 23.71
N GLU A 129 0.72 12.66 22.90
CA GLU A 129 0.08 13.64 22.02
C GLU A 129 0.18 13.20 20.56
N ILE A 130 -0.81 13.60 19.76
CA ILE A 130 -0.86 13.40 18.32
C ILE A 130 -0.96 14.74 17.60
N GLN A 131 -0.17 14.91 16.55
CA GLN A 131 -0.21 16.07 15.67
C GLN A 131 -0.32 15.58 14.23
N VAL A 132 -1.18 16.22 13.45
CA VAL A 132 -1.39 15.86 12.05
C VAL A 132 -1.09 17.08 11.18
N SER A 133 -0.24 16.90 10.19
CA SER A 133 0.15 17.94 9.23
C SER A 133 -0.07 17.48 7.79
N THR A 134 -0.15 18.44 6.88
CA THR A 134 -0.23 18.21 5.44
C THR A 134 1.08 18.67 4.81
N LEU A 135 1.69 17.80 4.01
CA LEU A 135 2.93 18.07 3.29
C LEU A 135 2.62 18.71 1.91
N ALA A 136 3.65 19.31 1.30
CA ALA A 136 3.50 20.07 0.06
C ALA A 136 3.03 19.23 -1.14
N ASP A 137 3.28 17.93 -1.12
CA ASP A 137 2.89 16.95 -2.15
C ASP A 137 1.49 16.33 -1.89
N GLY A 138 0.77 16.83 -0.88
CA GLY A 138 -0.55 16.32 -0.48
C GLY A 138 -0.50 15.09 0.43
N GLN A 139 0.70 14.61 0.81
CA GLN A 139 0.83 13.59 1.84
C GLN A 139 0.38 14.14 3.20
N ARG A 140 -0.01 13.22 4.08
CA ARG A 140 -0.37 13.53 5.47
C ARG A 140 0.65 12.90 6.39
N GLN A 141 1.12 13.69 7.34
CA GLN A 141 2.06 13.21 8.35
C GLN A 141 1.38 13.23 9.70
N VAL A 142 1.51 12.12 10.44
CA VAL A 142 1.00 11.94 11.78
C VAL A 142 2.20 11.76 12.70
N GLN A 143 2.37 12.68 13.63
CA GLN A 143 3.42 12.62 14.63
C GLN A 143 2.79 12.27 15.98
N ILE A 144 3.35 11.28 16.64
CA ILE A 144 2.96 10.86 17.99
C ILE A 144 4.16 11.03 18.90
N ARG A 145 3.98 11.71 20.03
CA ARG A 145 5.08 12.00 20.96
C ARG A 145 4.65 11.88 22.41
N THR A 146 5.61 11.61 23.30
CA THR A 146 5.45 11.82 24.74
C THR A 146 6.04 13.19 25.10
N PRO A 147 5.27 14.12 25.70
CA PRO A 147 5.80 15.41 26.12
C PRO A 147 7.00 15.29 27.05
N ASP A 148 7.91 16.26 26.98
CA ASP A 148 9.11 16.34 27.83
C ASP A 148 10.04 15.11 27.77
N SER A 149 9.99 14.38 26.65
CA SER A 149 10.85 13.23 26.36
C SER A 149 11.31 13.24 24.89
N SER A 150 12.24 12.35 24.56
CA SER A 150 12.63 12.09 23.17
C SER A 150 11.74 11.04 22.49
N ASP A 151 10.70 10.54 23.15
CA ASP A 151 9.85 9.52 22.56
C ASP A 151 8.94 10.09 21.48
N GLN A 152 9.28 9.78 20.23
CA GLN A 152 8.63 10.37 19.06
C GLN A 152 8.61 9.40 17.88
N GLN A 153 7.43 9.24 17.29
CA GLN A 153 7.24 8.47 16.06
C GLN A 153 6.49 9.30 15.04
N THR A 154 6.91 9.20 13.78
CA THR A 154 6.32 9.92 12.66
C THR A 154 5.85 8.93 11.58
N TYR A 155 4.63 9.10 11.11
CA TYR A 155 3.98 8.23 10.14
C TYR A 155 3.54 9.06 8.93
N THR A 156 3.98 8.69 7.74
CA THR A 156 3.65 9.41 6.51
C THR A 156 2.71 8.60 5.65
N PHE A 157 1.65 9.24 5.19
CA PHE A 157 0.59 8.65 4.40
C PHE A 157 0.48 9.34 3.05
N ALA A 158 0.34 8.54 1.99
CA ALA A 158 0.08 9.02 0.64
C ALA A 158 -1.27 8.48 0.14
N GLN A 159 -1.94 9.23 -0.73
CA GLN A 159 -3.22 8.82 -1.31
C GLN A 159 -3.05 8.43 -2.79
N SER A 160 -3.15 7.14 -3.12
CA SER A 160 -3.21 6.67 -4.52
C SER A 160 -3.65 5.20 -4.65
N PRO A 161 -4.90 4.89 -5.05
CA PRO A 161 -6.06 5.77 -5.03
C PRO A 161 -6.55 6.07 -3.60
N CYS A 162 -6.19 5.22 -2.64
CA CYS A 162 -6.58 5.31 -1.23
C CYS A 162 -5.41 5.69 -0.35
N TRP A 163 -5.70 6.13 0.87
CA TRP A 163 -4.68 6.40 1.87
C TRP A 163 -3.92 5.13 2.23
N MET A 164 -2.59 5.22 2.19
CA MET A 164 -1.66 4.17 2.57
C MET A 164 -0.55 4.73 3.44
N LEU A 165 -0.16 4.01 4.49
CA LEU A 165 1.07 4.26 5.23
C LEU A 165 2.26 3.91 4.33
N VAL A 166 3.06 4.90 3.98
CA VAL A 166 4.23 4.73 3.08
C VAL A 166 5.55 4.82 3.82
N LYS A 167 5.56 5.46 5.00
CA LYS A 167 6.77 5.60 5.82
C LYS A 167 6.45 5.60 7.31
N ARG A 168 7.25 4.90 8.10
CA ARG A 168 7.32 4.99 9.56
C ARG A 168 8.72 5.44 9.97
N GLU A 169 8.79 6.34 10.94
CA GLU A 169 10.05 6.83 11.52
C GLU A 169 9.93 6.75 13.05
N ASP A 170 10.87 6.07 13.69
CA ASP A 170 11.01 6.02 15.14
C ASP A 170 12.24 6.82 15.57
N GLU A 171 12.01 7.98 16.18
CA GLU A 171 13.02 8.94 16.57
C GLU A 171 13.30 8.90 18.08
N SER A 172 12.75 7.90 18.78
CA SER A 172 13.05 7.63 20.19
C SER A 172 14.53 7.34 20.44
N ILE A 173 15.04 7.81 21.58
CA ILE A 173 16.40 7.54 22.10
C ILE A 173 16.39 7.45 23.63
#